data_AF-A0A0J9TK52-F1
#
_entry.id   AF-A0A0J9TK52-F1
#
_cell.length_a   1.000
_cell.length_b   1.000
_cell.length_c   1.000
_cell.angle_alpha   90.00
_cell.angle_beta   90.00
_cell.angle_gamma   90.00
#
_symmetry.space_group_name_H-M   'P 1'
#
loop_
_entity.id
_entity.type
_entity.pdbx_description
1 polymer ?
#
loop_
_entity_poly.entity_id
_entity_poly.type
_entity_poly.pdbx_seq_one_letter_code
_entity_poly.pdbx_strand_id
1 'polypeptide(L)'
;MIMGNEYSYSLSKLHKNIMQINNVDICNEYVEDISAETFLNIDNLYKLYQYFMEILRADAPHKWDQARKCAEFYKTFEGTCYLGSDDLFCKGIEKFRNGYNLTLIKANDCAPYNFLQPFPKRPEKSANTIATAAITAISFASIMTYKVNKRYR
;
A
#
# COMPACT_ATOMS: atom_id res chain seq x y z
N MET A 1 -34.51 -18.60 13.38
CA MET A 1 -34.24 -18.19 11.99
C MET A 1 -34.59 -16.72 11.89
N ILE A 2 -33.63 -15.83 12.14
CA ILE A 2 -33.84 -14.38 12.05
C ILE A 2 -33.27 -13.96 10.71
N MET A 3 -34.16 -13.66 9.76
CA MET A 3 -33.81 -13.00 8.51
C MET A 3 -33.29 -11.60 8.85
N GLY A 4 -31.98 -11.46 8.97
CA GLY A 4 -31.34 -10.16 8.97
C GLY A 4 -31.49 -9.58 7.57
N ASN A 5 -32.43 -8.65 7.39
CA ASN A 5 -32.47 -7.81 6.21
C ASN A 5 -31.14 -7.07 6.14
N GLU A 6 -30.26 -7.55 5.27
CA GLU A 6 -29.02 -6.90 4.91
C GLU A 6 -29.41 -5.67 4.09
N TYR A 7 -29.65 -4.56 4.78
CA TYR A 7 -29.85 -3.30 4.11
C TYR A 7 -28.51 -2.91 3.47
N SER A 8 -28.36 -3.25 2.19
CA SER A 8 -27.36 -2.67 1.31
C SER A 8 -27.72 -1.20 1.10
N TYR A 9 -27.37 -0.35 2.07
CA TYR A 9 -27.41 1.08 1.89
C TYR A 9 -26.15 1.48 1.12
N SER A 10 -26.26 1.59 -0.21
CA SER A 10 -25.18 2.17 -0.99
C SER A 10 -25.06 3.67 -0.63
N LEU A 11 -23.83 4.13 -0.43
CA LEU A 11 -23.53 5.55 -0.19
C LEU A 11 -24.18 6.44 -1.26
N SER A 12 -24.22 5.96 -2.51
CA SER A 12 -24.90 6.61 -3.63
C SER A 12 -26.41 6.76 -3.46
N LYS A 13 -27.09 5.79 -2.83
CA LYS A 13 -28.53 5.84 -2.58
C LYS A 13 -28.87 6.76 -1.40
N LEU A 14 -28.04 6.74 -0.35
CA LEU A 14 -28.14 7.70 0.74
C LEU A 14 -27.92 9.13 0.23
N HIS A 15 -26.86 9.35 -0.55
CA HIS A 15 -26.53 10.63 -1.17
C HIS A 15 -27.69 11.14 -2.04
N LYS A 16 -28.22 10.31 -2.94
CA LYS A 16 -29.35 10.68 -3.81
C LYS A 16 -30.60 11.07 -3.01
N ASN A 17 -30.90 10.35 -1.93
CA ASN A 17 -32.05 10.65 -1.09
C ASN A 17 -31.89 11.98 -0.35
N ILE A 18 -30.67 12.30 0.14
CA ILE A 18 -30.38 13.59 0.77
C ILE A 18 -30.54 14.74 -0.22
N MET A 19 -30.02 14.59 -1.45
CA MET A 19 -30.17 15.61 -2.51
C MET A 19 -31.64 15.87 -2.89
N GLN A 20 -32.48 14.84 -2.86
CA GLN A 20 -33.90 14.96 -3.22
C GLN A 20 -34.77 15.65 -2.16
N ILE A 21 -34.35 15.67 -0.90
CA ILE A 21 -35.19 16.17 0.20
C ILE A 21 -35.24 17.69 0.26
N ASN A 22 -34.20 18.41 -0.19
CA ASN A 22 -34.12 19.86 0.07
C ASN A 22 -33.95 20.77 -1.15
N ASN A 23 -33.71 20.28 -2.37
CA ASN A 23 -33.37 21.14 -3.53
C ASN A 23 -32.21 22.14 -3.24
N VAL A 24 -31.48 21.91 -2.15
CA VAL A 24 -30.35 22.65 -1.65
C VAL A 24 -29.24 21.64 -1.59
N ASP A 25 -28.25 21.87 -2.44
CA ASP A 25 -27.09 21.01 -2.52
C ASP A 25 -26.06 21.38 -1.43
N ILE A 26 -26.50 21.27 -0.17
CA ILE A 26 -25.69 21.55 1.02
C ILE A 26 -24.54 20.57 1.19
N CYS A 27 -24.50 19.49 0.40
CA CYS A 27 -23.47 18.48 0.48
C CYS A 27 -22.45 18.57 -0.67
N ASN A 28 -22.76 19.15 -1.84
CA ASN A 28 -21.79 19.23 -2.95
C ASN A 28 -20.48 19.93 -2.58
N GLU A 29 -20.51 20.91 -1.68
CA GLU A 29 -19.27 21.59 -1.23
C GLU A 29 -18.43 20.72 -0.27
N TYR A 30 -19.01 19.65 0.30
CA TYR A 30 -18.37 18.78 1.29
C TYR A 30 -18.20 17.33 0.82
N VAL A 31 -18.81 16.97 -0.31
CA VAL A 31 -18.67 15.67 -0.95
C VAL A 31 -17.57 15.80 -1.99
N GLU A 32 -16.35 15.50 -1.56
CA GLU A 32 -15.26 15.29 -2.50
C GLU A 32 -15.37 13.90 -3.12
N ASP A 33 -15.29 13.83 -4.44
CA ASP A 33 -15.17 12.56 -5.13
C ASP A 33 -13.88 11.87 -4.68
N ILE A 34 -14.02 10.69 -4.10
CA ILE A 34 -12.89 9.84 -3.76
C ILE A 34 -12.26 9.41 -5.09
N SER A 35 -10.98 9.75 -5.29
CA SER A 35 -10.25 9.29 -6.46
C SER A 35 -10.26 7.76 -6.53
N ALA A 36 -10.22 7.20 -7.74
CA ALA A 36 -10.17 5.75 -7.92
C ALA A 36 -8.98 5.10 -7.17
N GLU A 37 -7.85 5.82 -7.09
CA GLU A 37 -6.67 5.41 -6.32
C GLU A 37 -6.96 5.35 -4.81
N THR A 38 -7.56 6.40 -4.24
CA THR A 38 -7.92 6.43 -2.81
C THR A 38 -8.94 5.34 -2.48
N PHE A 39 -9.92 5.12 -3.36
CA PHE A 39 -10.89 4.02 -3.20
C PHE A 39 -10.19 2.67 -3.19
N LEU A 40 -9.29 2.42 -4.15
CA LEU A 40 -8.52 1.17 -4.22
C LEU A 40 -7.65 0.95 -2.98
N ASN A 41 -7.03 2.01 -2.45
CA ASN A 41 -6.24 1.96 -1.22
C ASN A 41 -7.11 1.59 0.00
N ILE A 42 -8.31 2.17 0.11
CA ILE A 42 -9.28 1.82 1.16
C ILE A 42 -9.73 0.36 1.03
N ASP A 43 -10.07 -0.09 -0.18
CA ASP A 43 -10.51 -1.46 -0.44
C ASP A 43 -9.43 -2.49 -0.10
N ASN A 44 -8.17 -2.22 -0.49
CA ASN A 44 -7.02 -3.05 -0.14
C ASN A 44 -6.81 -3.15 1.37
N LEU A 45 -6.93 -2.04 2.10
CA LEU A 45 -6.81 -2.05 3.56
C LEU A 45 -7.97 -2.84 4.21
N TYR A 46 -9.19 -2.62 3.73
CA TYR A 46 -10.36 -3.37 4.18
C TYR A 46 -10.19 -4.88 3.99
N LYS A 47 -9.68 -5.30 2.83
CA LYS A 47 -9.42 -6.71 2.51
C LYS A 47 -8.39 -7.36 3.44
N LEU A 48 -7.34 -6.64 3.84
CA LEU A 48 -6.40 -7.12 4.87
C LEU A 48 -7.10 -7.38 6.21
N TYR A 49 -7.96 -6.45 6.65
CA TYR A 49 -8.74 -6.65 7.88
C TYR A 49 -9.73 -7.80 7.77
N GLN A 50 -10.33 -8.03 6.60
CA GLN A 50 -11.20 -9.19 6.38
C GLN A 50 -10.43 -10.51 6.54
N TYR A 51 -9.28 -10.65 5.88
CA TYR A 51 -8.42 -11.83 6.09
C TYR A 51 -8.04 -12.00 7.55
N PHE A 52 -7.70 -10.92 8.24
CA PHE A 52 -7.35 -10.98 9.65
C PHE A 52 -8.53 -11.46 10.52
N MET A 53 -9.74 -10.96 10.27
CA MET A 53 -10.95 -11.42 10.96
C MET A 53 -11.28 -12.88 10.67
N GLU A 54 -11.03 -13.36 9.44
CA GLU A 54 -11.19 -14.77 9.09
C GLU A 54 -10.20 -15.66 9.87
N ILE A 55 -8.95 -15.23 10.04
CA ILE A 55 -7.97 -15.94 10.87
C ILE A 55 -8.45 -16.05 12.32
N LEU A 56 -9.01 -14.97 12.88
CA LEU A 56 -9.49 -14.96 14.27
C LEU A 56 -10.72 -15.84 14.50
N ARG A 57 -11.51 -16.11 13.46
CA ARG A 57 -12.73 -16.92 13.51
C ARG A 57 -12.52 -18.37 13.10
N ALA A 58 -11.43 -18.69 12.41
CA ALA A 58 -11.19 -20.01 11.88
C ALA A 58 -10.58 -20.94 12.92
N ASP A 59 -11.03 -22.19 12.91
CA ASP A 59 -10.35 -23.29 13.58
C ASP A 59 -9.16 -23.78 12.75
N ALA A 60 -8.24 -24.50 13.39
CA ALA A 60 -7.21 -25.23 12.67
C ALA A 60 -7.84 -26.36 11.83
N PRO A 61 -7.42 -26.59 10.57
CA PRO A 61 -6.28 -26.00 9.85
C PRO A 61 -6.63 -24.78 8.97
N HIS A 62 -7.90 -24.41 8.83
CA HIS A 62 -8.34 -23.31 7.97
C HIS A 62 -7.71 -21.97 8.36
N LYS A 63 -7.44 -21.79 9.65
CA LYS A 63 -6.70 -20.65 10.19
C LYS A 63 -5.34 -20.45 9.53
N TRP A 64 -4.61 -21.53 9.25
CA TRP A 64 -3.31 -21.48 8.58
C TRP A 64 -3.42 -21.00 7.13
N ASP A 65 -4.40 -21.52 6.39
CA ASP A 65 -4.65 -21.10 5.02
C ASP A 65 -5.01 -19.61 4.92
N GLN A 66 -5.78 -19.11 5.90
CA GLN A 66 -6.12 -17.69 5.95
C GLN A 66 -4.92 -16.82 6.33
N ALA A 67 -4.09 -17.27 7.28
CA ALA A 67 -2.85 -16.58 7.64
C ALA A 67 -1.89 -16.48 6.44
N ARG A 68 -1.78 -17.57 5.66
CA ARG A 68 -1.01 -17.59 4.40
C ARG A 68 -1.53 -16.57 3.40
N LYS A 69 -2.83 -16.58 3.07
CA LYS A 69 -3.45 -15.63 2.12
C LYS A 69 -3.27 -14.18 2.56
N CYS A 70 -3.44 -13.91 3.86
CA CYS A 70 -3.22 -12.60 4.44
C CYS A 70 -1.77 -12.14 4.23
N ALA A 71 -0.80 -13.00 4.52
CA ALA A 71 0.62 -12.68 4.38
C ALA A 71 1.04 -12.50 2.91
N GLU A 72 0.51 -13.33 2.00
CA GLU A 72 0.75 -13.20 0.55
C GLU A 72 0.16 -11.90 0.01
N PHE A 73 -1.05 -11.54 0.41
CA PHE A 73 -1.66 -10.27 0.02
C PHE A 73 -0.93 -9.06 0.62
N TYR A 74 -0.52 -9.12 1.88
CA TYR A 74 0.29 -8.06 2.49
C TYR A 74 1.61 -7.82 1.71
N LYS A 75 2.25 -8.89 1.21
CA LYS A 75 3.48 -8.78 0.43
C LYS A 75 3.29 -8.07 -0.91
N THR A 76 2.08 -8.01 -1.47
CA THR A 76 1.86 -7.31 -2.75
C THR A 76 2.07 -5.80 -2.64
N PHE A 77 2.12 -5.26 -1.42
CA PHE A 77 2.43 -3.85 -1.18
C PHE A 77 3.94 -3.57 -1.06
N GLU A 78 4.80 -4.59 -1.16
CA GLU A 78 6.24 -4.40 -1.30
C GLU A 78 6.55 -3.61 -2.58
N GLY A 79 7.40 -2.58 -2.47
CA GLY A 79 7.73 -1.70 -3.58
C GLY A 79 6.77 -0.52 -3.75
N THR A 80 5.54 -0.60 -3.24
CA THR A 80 4.63 0.56 -3.10
C THR A 80 4.84 1.23 -1.75
N CYS A 81 4.88 0.43 -0.68
CA CYS A 81 5.11 0.90 0.68
C CYS A 81 6.55 0.65 1.14
N TYR A 82 7.05 1.60 1.92
CA TYR A 82 8.40 1.60 2.47
C TYR A 82 8.37 1.91 3.96
N LEU A 83 9.37 1.44 4.69
CA LEU A 83 9.52 1.74 6.12
C LEU A 83 9.60 3.25 6.35
N GLY A 84 8.77 3.77 7.26
CA GLY A 84 8.72 5.19 7.59
C GLY A 84 8.11 6.08 6.50
N SER A 85 7.32 5.51 5.60
CA SER A 85 6.60 6.28 4.57
C SER A 85 5.64 7.29 5.21
N ASP A 86 5.59 8.50 4.66
CA ASP A 86 4.61 9.51 5.06
C ASP A 86 3.23 9.33 4.42
N ASP A 87 3.15 8.47 3.41
CA ASP A 87 1.92 8.10 2.71
C ASP A 87 0.89 7.50 3.68
N LEU A 88 -0.35 8.02 3.63
CA LEU A 88 -1.42 7.64 4.56
C LEU A 88 -1.85 6.19 4.40
N PHE A 89 -1.85 5.66 3.16
CA PHE A 89 -2.17 4.26 2.92
C PHE A 89 -1.08 3.36 3.53
N CYS A 90 0.19 3.67 3.31
CA CYS A 90 1.29 2.90 3.91
C CYS A 90 1.32 2.97 5.44
N LYS A 91 0.99 4.13 6.03
CA LYS A 91 0.78 4.24 7.49
C LYS A 91 -0.34 3.32 7.98
N GLY A 92 -1.44 3.22 7.21
CA GLY A 92 -2.53 2.29 7.47
C GLY A 92 -2.09 0.83 7.43
N ILE A 93 -1.31 0.44 6.41
CA ILE A 93 -0.76 -0.92 6.28
C ILE A 93 0.22 -1.24 7.42
N GLU A 94 1.06 -0.29 7.83
CA GLU A 94 1.97 -0.47 8.95
C GLU A 94 1.22 -0.65 10.29
N LYS A 95 0.16 0.13 10.51
CA LYS A 95 -0.73 -0.04 11.67
C LYS A 95 -1.41 -1.42 11.67
N PHE A 96 -1.89 -1.88 10.51
CA PHE A 96 -2.43 -3.22 10.35
C PHE A 96 -1.40 -4.28 10.73
N ARG A 97 -0.18 -4.22 10.17
CA ARG A 97 0.91 -5.15 10.49
C ARG A 97 1.18 -5.22 11.99
N ASN A 98 1.25 -4.06 12.66
CA ASN A 98 1.52 -4.01 14.09
C ASN A 98 0.42 -4.72 14.88
N GLY A 99 -0.86 -4.47 14.54
CA GLY A 99 -2.00 -5.17 15.14
C GLY A 99 -1.96 -6.68 14.90
N TYR A 100 -1.76 -7.10 13.65
CA TYR A 100 -1.65 -8.50 13.26
C TYR A 100 -0.55 -9.22 14.05
N ASN A 101 0.66 -8.66 14.09
CA ASN A 101 1.79 -9.26 14.77
C ASN A 101 1.56 -9.34 16.28
N LEU A 102 1.04 -8.28 16.90
CA LEU A 102 0.72 -8.30 18.34
C LEU A 102 -0.27 -9.41 18.69
N THR A 103 -1.26 -9.65 17.83
CA THR A 103 -2.28 -10.68 18.06
C THR A 103 -1.77 -12.09 17.79
N LEU A 104 -1.01 -12.30 16.71
CA LEU A 104 -0.68 -13.65 16.24
C LEU A 104 0.71 -14.14 16.62
N ILE A 105 1.62 -13.30 17.11
CA ILE A 105 3.02 -13.71 17.40
C ILE A 105 3.15 -14.92 18.33
N LYS A 106 2.18 -15.16 19.21
CA LYS A 106 2.15 -16.32 20.14
C LYS A 106 1.39 -17.53 19.58
N ALA A 107 0.73 -17.40 18.44
CA ALA A 107 -0.07 -18.44 17.79
C ALA A 107 0.82 -19.34 16.93
N ASN A 108 1.37 -20.40 17.54
CA ASN A 108 2.29 -21.34 16.88
C ASN A 108 1.64 -22.13 15.73
N ASP A 109 0.32 -22.31 15.78
CA ASP A 109 -0.50 -22.97 14.76
C ASP A 109 -0.50 -22.23 13.40
N CYS A 110 -0.07 -20.98 13.38
CA CYS A 110 -0.03 -20.15 12.17
C CYS A 110 1.39 -19.93 11.63
N ALA A 111 2.42 -20.56 12.20
CA ALA A 111 3.79 -20.40 11.71
C ALA A 111 3.95 -20.88 10.24
N PRO A 112 4.72 -20.18 9.39
CA PRO A 112 5.48 -18.95 9.67
C PRO A 112 4.69 -17.65 9.45
N TYR A 113 3.39 -17.73 9.17
CA TYR A 113 2.53 -16.59 8.84
C TYR A 113 2.00 -15.84 10.06
N ASN A 114 2.37 -16.25 11.27
CA ASN A 114 2.03 -15.58 12.52
C ASN A 114 2.78 -14.26 12.74
N PHE A 115 3.69 -13.89 11.82
CA PHE A 115 4.44 -12.65 11.84
C PHE A 115 4.66 -12.08 10.43
N LEU A 116 4.30 -10.81 10.24
CA LEU A 116 4.52 -10.03 9.02
C LEU A 116 5.78 -9.17 9.16
N GLN A 117 6.69 -9.30 8.21
CA GLN A 117 7.93 -8.52 8.18
C GLN A 117 7.64 -7.03 7.88
N PRO A 118 8.42 -6.10 8.46
CA PRO A 118 8.34 -4.70 8.06
C PRO A 118 8.75 -4.55 6.59
N PHE A 119 8.18 -3.56 5.90
CA PHE A 119 8.60 -3.22 4.55
C PHE A 119 10.07 -2.77 4.52
N PRO A 120 10.78 -2.94 3.39
CA PRO A 120 12.13 -2.43 3.25
C PRO A 120 12.16 -0.90 3.34
N LYS A 121 13.30 -0.35 3.76
CA LYS A 121 13.56 1.09 3.61
C LYS A 121 13.52 1.45 2.13
N ARG A 122 13.05 2.66 1.81
CA ARG A 122 13.09 3.15 0.44
C ARG A 122 14.55 3.14 -0.03
N PRO A 123 14.86 2.50 -1.17
CA PRO A 123 16.21 2.55 -1.70
C PRO A 123 16.59 4.01 -1.91
N GLU A 124 17.75 4.41 -1.38
CA GLU A 124 18.28 5.74 -1.66
C GLU A 124 18.33 5.88 -3.19
N LYS A 125 17.63 6.88 -3.75
CA LYS A 125 17.86 7.27 -5.14
C LYS A 125 19.33 7.65 -5.21
N SER A 126 20.15 6.77 -5.76
CA SER A 126 21.60 6.95 -5.77
C SER A 126 21.93 8.23 -6.54
N ALA A 127 22.24 9.31 -5.82
CA ALA A 127 22.87 10.50 -6.39
C ALA A 127 24.15 10.13 -7.19
N ASN A 128 24.70 8.95 -6.91
CA ASN A 128 25.87 8.37 -7.55
C ASN A 128 25.69 8.15 -9.07
N THR A 129 24.50 7.81 -9.59
CA THR A 129 24.35 7.54 -11.04
C THR A 129 24.49 8.81 -11.88
N ILE A 130 24.01 9.94 -11.37
CA ILE A 130 24.14 11.26 -12.03
C ILE A 130 25.60 11.72 -11.96
N ALA A 131 26.25 11.57 -10.81
CA ALA A 131 27.65 11.92 -10.63
C ALA A 131 28.58 11.07 -11.54
N THR A 132 28.35 9.76 -11.65
CA THR A 132 29.15 8.87 -12.51
C THR A 132 28.97 9.17 -14.00
N ALA A 133 27.75 9.50 -14.45
CA ALA A 133 27.51 9.89 -15.84
C ALA A 133 28.21 11.21 -16.20
N ALA A 134 28.21 12.19 -15.30
CA ALA A 134 28.90 13.46 -15.51
C ALA A 134 30.43 13.29 -15.58
N ILE A 135 31.03 12.53 -14.65
CA ILE A 135 32.48 12.28 -14.63
C ILE A 135 32.94 11.54 -15.90
N THR A 136 32.17 10.56 -16.36
CA THR A 136 32.51 9.82 -17.58
C THR A 136 32.42 10.70 -18.83
N ALA A 137 31.38 11.54 -18.96
CA ALA A 137 31.24 12.47 -20.08
C ALA A 137 32.41 13.47 -20.16
N ILE A 138 32.81 14.06 -19.04
CA ILE A 138 33.96 14.99 -18.96
C ILE A 138 35.26 14.27 -19.36
N SER A 139 35.43 13.02 -18.92
CA SER A 139 36.61 12.22 -19.23
C SER A 139 36.70 11.92 -20.73
N PHE A 140 35.59 11.53 -21.36
CA PHE A 140 35.55 11.30 -22.81
C PHE A 140 35.83 12.58 -23.62
N ALA A 141 35.24 13.71 -23.24
CA ALA A 141 35.47 15.00 -23.90
C ALA A 141 36.94 15.42 -23.82
N SER A 142 37.58 15.20 -22.67
CA SER A 142 39.00 15.49 -22.44
C SER A 142 39.93 14.62 -23.31
N ILE A 143 39.61 13.33 -23.46
CA ILE A 143 40.38 12.41 -24.32
C ILE A 143 40.26 12.79 -25.80
N MET A 144 39.05 13.16 -26.25
CA MET A 144 38.84 13.58 -27.64
C MET A 144 39.59 14.87 -27.97
N THR A 145 39.49 15.89 -27.12
CA THR A 145 40.21 17.16 -27.32
C THR A 145 41.72 16.98 -27.28
N TYR A 146 42.25 16.16 -26.37
CA TYR A 146 43.68 15.81 -26.35
C TYR A 146 44.14 15.11 -27.64
N LYS A 147 43.39 14.11 -28.12
CA LYS A 147 43.71 13.41 -29.38
C LYS A 147 43.67 14.34 -30.59
N VAL A 148 42.70 15.25 -30.65
CA VAL A 148 42.60 16.26 -31.73
C VAL A 148 43.81 17.18 -31.70
N ASN A 149 44.14 17.78 -30.56
CA ASN A 149 45.30 18.68 -30.45
C ASN A 149 46.64 18.00 -30.83
N LYS A 150 46.82 16.72 -30.49
CA LYS A 150 48.04 15.98 -30.88
C LYS A 150 48.13 15.71 -32.39
N ARG A 151 47.01 15.65 -33.12
CA ARG A 151 47.00 15.42 -34.58
C ARG A 151 47.25 16.70 -35.41
N TYR A 152 47.05 17.87 -34.81
CA TYR A 152 47.21 19.18 -35.46
C TYR A 152 48.54 19.88 -35.09
N ARG A 153 49.45 19.19 -34.40
CA ARG A 153 50.79 19.66 -34.05
C ARG A 153 51.84 18.72 -34.65
#